data_AF-A0A9E2V3N6-F1
#
_entry.id   AF-A0A9E2V3N6-F1
#
_cell.length_a   1.000
_cell.length_b   1.000
_cell.length_c   1.000
_cell.angle_alpha   90.00
_cell.angle_beta   90.00
_cell.angle_gamma   90.00
#
_symmetry.space_group_name_H-M   'P 1'
#
loop_
_entity.id
_entity.type
_entity.pdbx_description
1 polymer ?
#
loop_
_entity_poly.entity_id
_entity_poly.type
_entity_poly.pdbx_seq_one_letter_code
_entity_poly.pdbx_strand_id
1 'polypeptide(L)'
;TDGPPEPDYWLLPANDGDRLLLCTDGLTRELGAADIAAVLGTRVDPQAAAVALVDGALARGARDNVTVVVVDVVDESADPMLTRTFDEEHPTVSRAAGRGWDEMLDGATVPRQSPGNGAR
;
A
#
# COMPACT_ATOMS: atom_id res chain seq x y z
N THR A 1 -3.19 27.56 -8.22
CA THR A 1 -2.90 27.16 -9.62
C THR A 1 -3.97 26.19 -10.01
N ASP A 2 -4.79 26.54 -10.99
CA ASP A 2 -6.03 25.82 -11.36
C ASP A 2 -5.77 24.73 -12.42
N GLY A 3 -4.68 23.98 -12.24
CA GLY A 3 -4.32 22.83 -13.07
C GLY A 3 -4.86 21.53 -12.47
N PRO A 4 -4.96 20.44 -13.26
CA PRO A 4 -5.29 19.14 -12.70
C PRO A 4 -4.29 18.80 -11.58
N PRO A 5 -4.74 18.16 -10.48
CA PRO A 5 -3.82 17.76 -9.42
C PRO A 5 -2.75 16.83 -10.01
N GLU A 6 -1.49 17.04 -9.63
CA GLU A 6 -0.39 16.15 -10.00
C GLU A 6 -0.25 15.06 -8.93
N PRO A 7 -0.58 13.80 -9.22
CA PRO A 7 -0.40 12.71 -8.28
C PRO A 7 1.07 12.27 -8.19
N ASP A 8 1.44 11.81 -7.00
CA ASP A 8 2.69 11.11 -6.77
C ASP A 8 2.52 9.60 -7.05
N TYR A 9 3.58 8.97 -7.56
CA TYR A 9 3.59 7.55 -7.87
C TYR A 9 4.85 6.89 -7.29
N TRP A 10 4.67 5.69 -6.73
CA TRP A 10 5.75 4.85 -6.24
C TRP A 10 5.48 3.40 -6.63
N LEU A 11 6.53 2.70 -7.03
CA LEU A 11 6.51 1.24 -7.18
C LEU A 11 7.09 0.62 -5.91
N LEU A 12 6.33 -0.30 -5.31
CA LEU A 12 6.79 -1.08 -4.16
C LEU A 12 6.87 -2.56 -4.56
N PRO A 13 8.00 -3.24 -4.30
CA PRO A 13 8.08 -4.68 -4.51
C PRO A 13 7.10 -5.39 -3.56
N ALA A 14 6.35 -6.35 -4.09
CA ALA A 14 5.40 -7.17 -3.35
C ALA A 14 5.90 -8.63 -3.37
N ASN A 15 6.25 -9.16 -2.20
CA ASN A 15 6.66 -10.56 -2.01
C ASN A 15 5.58 -11.32 -1.27
N ASP A 16 5.53 -12.64 -1.46
CA ASP A 16 4.59 -13.48 -0.74
C ASP A 16 4.74 -13.33 0.78
N GLY A 17 3.62 -13.15 1.45
CA GLY A 17 3.57 -12.86 2.89
C GLY A 17 3.70 -11.39 3.25
N ASP A 18 3.96 -10.50 2.28
CA ASP A 18 3.86 -9.05 2.52
C ASP A 18 2.40 -8.65 2.76
N ARG A 19 2.21 -7.68 3.67
CA ARG A 19 0.91 -7.10 3.99
C ARG A 19 0.96 -5.60 3.87
N LEU A 20 0.12 -5.05 3.00
CA LEU A 20 0.00 -3.63 2.75
C LEU A 20 -1.22 -3.07 3.49
N LEU A 21 -1.05 -1.89 4.09
CA LEU A 21 -2.11 -1.11 4.70
C LEU A 21 -2.28 0.20 3.93
N LEU A 22 -3.48 0.43 3.40
CA LEU A 22 -3.90 1.74 2.92
C LEU A 22 -4.94 2.27 3.91
N CYS A 23 -4.75 3.51 4.36
CA CYS A 23 -5.68 4.12 5.30
C CYS A 23 -5.77 5.63 5.11
N THR A 24 -6.87 6.20 5.58
CA THR A 24 -6.97 7.65 5.75
C THR A 24 -6.19 8.10 6.99
N ASP A 25 -5.86 9.39 7.04
CA ASP A 25 -5.22 10.01 8.19
C ASP A 25 -6.06 9.87 9.48
N GLY A 26 -7.38 9.75 9.36
CA GLY A 26 -8.29 9.38 10.44
C GLY A 26 -7.87 8.14 11.25
N LEU A 27 -7.20 7.14 10.63
CA LEU A 27 -6.64 6.02 11.37
C LEU A 27 -5.38 6.43 12.15
N THR A 28 -4.41 7.01 11.45
CA THR A 28 -3.06 7.29 11.99
C THR A 28 -3.02 8.39 13.03
N ARG A 29 -4.05 9.25 13.09
CA ARG A 29 -4.22 10.24 14.16
C ARG A 29 -4.61 9.60 15.49
N GLU A 30 -5.33 8.48 15.44
CA GLU A 30 -5.87 7.81 16.63
C GLU A 30 -5.02 6.60 17.05
N LEU A 31 -4.41 5.88 16.09
CA LEU A 31 -3.52 4.76 16.36
C LEU A 31 -2.09 5.06 15.91
N GLY A 32 -1.15 4.84 16.82
CA GLY A 32 0.27 4.89 16.50
C GLY A 32 0.73 3.66 15.70
N ALA A 33 1.87 3.79 15.02
CA ALA A 33 2.42 2.74 14.17
C ALA A 33 2.62 1.39 14.90
N ALA A 34 2.96 1.40 16.19
CA ALA A 34 3.13 0.18 16.97
C ALA A 34 1.81 -0.58 17.20
N ASP A 35 0.72 0.14 17.47
CA ASP A 35 -0.61 -0.47 17.64
C ASP A 35 -1.10 -1.05 16.32
N ILE A 36 -0.91 -0.29 15.23
CA ILE A 36 -1.24 -0.73 13.87
C ILE A 36 -0.47 -2.02 13.54
N ALA A 37 0.85 -2.03 13.75
CA ALA A 37 1.69 -3.20 13.50
C ALA A 37 1.26 -4.42 14.34
N ALA A 38 0.90 -4.20 15.61
CA ALA A 38 0.40 -5.28 16.47
C ALA A 38 -0.91 -5.88 15.95
N VAL A 39 -1.85 -5.06 15.47
CA VAL A 39 -3.12 -5.54 14.89
C VAL A 39 -2.86 -6.31 13.59
N LEU A 40 -2.04 -5.76 12.69
CA LEU A 40 -1.70 -6.38 11.42
C LEU A 40 -0.92 -7.70 11.59
N GLY A 41 -0.08 -7.82 12.62
CA GLY A 41 0.72 -9.03 12.87
C GLY A 41 -0.01 -10.14 13.64
N THR A 42 -1.13 -9.84 14.31
CA THR A 42 -1.85 -10.83 15.14
C THR A 42 -3.07 -11.45 14.47
N ARG A 43 -3.59 -10.84 13.40
CA ARG A 43 -4.78 -11.30 12.70
C ARG A 43 -4.41 -11.89 11.37
N VAL A 44 -4.74 -13.15 11.14
CA VAL A 44 -4.45 -13.82 9.86
C VAL A 44 -5.35 -13.28 8.75
N ASP A 45 -6.65 -13.17 9.01
CA ASP A 45 -7.61 -12.66 8.01
C ASP A 45 -7.48 -11.13 7.81
N PRO A 46 -7.25 -10.65 6.58
CA PRO A 46 -7.09 -9.22 6.31
C PRO A 46 -8.36 -8.41 6.60
N GLN A 47 -9.54 -9.01 6.40
CA GLN A 47 -10.81 -8.33 6.70
C GLN A 47 -10.97 -8.13 8.22
N ALA A 48 -10.69 -9.15 9.03
CA ALA A 48 -10.67 -9.03 10.48
C ALA A 48 -9.63 -8.01 10.98
N ALA A 49 -8.47 -7.91 10.31
CA ALA A 49 -7.46 -6.90 10.62
C ALA A 49 -7.98 -5.48 10.35
N ALA A 50 -8.61 -5.26 9.18
CA ALA A 50 -9.20 -3.98 8.83
C ALA A 50 -10.29 -3.54 9.83
N VAL A 51 -11.21 -4.44 10.18
CA VAL A 51 -12.26 -4.19 11.17
C VAL A 51 -11.66 -3.79 12.52
N ALA A 52 -10.66 -4.53 13.00
CA ALA A 52 -10.02 -4.24 14.28
C ALA A 52 -9.27 -2.90 14.31
N LEU A 53 -8.69 -2.47 13.20
CA LEU A 53 -8.07 -1.14 13.08
C LEU A 53 -9.13 -0.03 13.18
N VAL A 54 -10.26 -0.18 12.49
CA VAL A 54 -11.37 0.77 12.56
C VAL A 54 -11.95 0.82 13.97
N ASP A 55 -12.25 -0.33 14.57
CA ASP A 55 -12.77 -0.42 15.94
C ASP A 55 -11.81 0.20 16.95
N GLY A 56 -10.50 -0.04 16.78
CA GLY A 56 -9.46 0.56 17.61
C GLY A 56 -9.44 2.09 17.52
N ALA A 57 -9.76 2.68 16.37
CA ALA A 57 -9.79 4.12 16.16
C ALA A 57 -11.07 4.72 16.77
N LEU A 58 -12.21 4.08 16.52
CA LEU A 58 -13.49 4.48 17.10
C LEU A 58 -13.46 4.43 18.63
N ALA A 59 -12.84 3.39 19.22
CA ALA A 59 -12.68 3.27 20.66
C ALA A 59 -11.85 4.40 21.30
N ARG A 60 -10.99 5.05 20.52
CA ARG A 60 -10.19 6.22 20.95
C ARG A 60 -10.89 7.56 20.70
N GLY A 61 -12.09 7.53 20.13
CA GLY A 61 -12.90 8.72 19.86
C GLY A 61 -12.54 9.40 18.54
N ALA A 62 -12.28 8.61 17.49
CA ALA A 62 -11.99 9.09 16.14
C ALA A 62 -12.88 10.27 15.76
N ARG A 63 -12.23 11.39 15.44
CA ARG A 63 -12.88 12.67 15.14
C ARG A 63 -13.13 12.91 13.65
N ASP A 64 -12.67 11.97 12.82
CA ASP A 64 -12.70 12.04 11.37
C ASP A 64 -13.09 10.68 10.78
N ASN A 65 -13.35 10.64 9.48
CA ASN A 65 -13.67 9.42 8.77
C ASN A 65 -12.45 8.47 8.73
N VAL A 66 -12.65 7.26 9.24
CA VAL A 66 -11.64 6.21 9.25
C VAL A 66 -11.93 5.22 8.13
N THR A 67 -11.05 5.14 7.15
CA THR A 67 -11.09 4.14 6.07
C THR A 67 -9.82 3.31 6.13
N VAL A 68 -9.96 1.98 5.99
CA VAL A 68 -8.87 1.03 6.07
C VAL A 68 -9.04 -0.03 4.97
N VAL A 69 -7.96 -0.33 4.26
CA VAL A 69 -7.84 -1.44 3.32
C VAL A 69 -6.58 -2.21 3.68
N VAL A 70 -6.71 -3.52 3.89
CA VAL A 70 -5.59 -4.44 4.13
C VAL A 70 -5.48 -5.36 2.93
N VAL A 71 -4.28 -5.46 2.36
CA VAL A 71 -4.00 -6.28 1.18
C VAL A 71 -2.90 -7.27 1.55
N ASP A 72 -3.21 -8.55 1.39
CA ASP A 72 -2.23 -9.63 1.54
C ASP A 72 -1.67 -10.00 0.17
N VAL A 73 -0.34 -10.05 0.09
CA VAL A 73 0.36 -10.58 -1.07
C VAL A 73 0.46 -12.09 -0.87
N VAL A 74 -0.24 -12.82 -1.73
CA VAL A 74 -0.35 -14.28 -1.66
C VAL A 74 0.17 -14.87 -2.95
N ASP A 75 0.93 -15.97 -2.84
CA ASP A 75 1.34 -16.74 -3.99
C ASP A 75 0.10 -17.38 -4.63
N GLU A 76 -0.08 -17.16 -5.93
CA GLU A 76 -1.12 -17.76 -6.76
C GLU A 76 -1.10 -19.30 -6.74
N SER A 77 0.04 -19.91 -6.44
CA SER A 77 0.15 -21.36 -6.25
C SER A 77 -0.40 -21.85 -4.89
N ALA A 78 -0.59 -20.96 -3.92
CA ALA A 78 -1.03 -21.28 -2.57
C ALA A 78 -2.55 -21.27 -2.40
N ASP A 79 -3.30 -20.57 -3.26
CA ASP A 79 -4.77 -20.59 -3.25
C ASP A 79 -5.37 -20.61 -4.67
N PRO A 80 -5.78 -21.79 -5.19
CA PRO A 80 -6.33 -21.93 -6.53
C PRO A 80 -7.71 -21.27 -6.73
N MET A 81 -8.36 -20.75 -5.67
CA MET A 81 -9.63 -20.01 -5.78
C MET A 81 -9.44 -18.51 -6.08
N LEU A 82 -8.24 -17.96 -5.93
CA LEU A 82 -7.94 -16.55 -6.22
C LEU A 82 -7.74 -16.23 -7.70
N THR A 83 -7.83 -17.23 -8.58
CA THR A 83 -7.80 -17.06 -10.04
C THR A 83 -9.07 -16.36 -10.53
N ARG A 84 -9.18 -15.05 -10.32
CA ARG A 84 -10.13 -14.18 -11.03
C ARG A 84 -9.37 -13.04 -11.71
N THR A 85 -9.25 -13.20 -13.03
CA THR A 85 -9.05 -12.17 -14.05
C THR A 85 -8.13 -11.02 -13.62
N PHE A 86 -6.82 -11.28 -13.56
CA PHE A 86 -5.86 -10.19 -13.61
C PHE A 86 -5.82 -9.65 -15.04
N ASP A 87 -5.82 -8.33 -15.17
CA ASP A 87 -5.63 -7.64 -16.44
C ASP A 87 -4.19 -7.87 -16.90
N GLU A 88 -4.00 -8.54 -18.03
CA GLU A 88 -2.67 -8.93 -18.56
C GLU A 88 -1.79 -7.70 -18.87
N GLU A 89 -2.38 -6.50 -18.91
CA GLU A 89 -1.68 -5.27 -19.27
C GLU A 89 -0.75 -4.73 -18.16
N HIS A 90 -0.92 -5.13 -16.89
CA HIS A 90 -0.13 -4.60 -15.76
C HIS A 90 0.30 -5.67 -14.74
N PRO A 91 1.36 -6.46 -15.03
CA PRO A 91 1.84 -7.48 -14.10
C PRO A 91 2.43 -6.86 -12.83
N THR A 92 1.97 -7.31 -11.66
CA THR A 92 2.69 -7.12 -10.39
C THR A 92 3.84 -8.12 -10.39
N VAL A 93 5.07 -7.67 -10.61
CA VAL A 93 6.23 -8.56 -10.72
C VAL A 93 6.70 -8.94 -9.31
N SER A 94 6.69 -10.23 -9.00
CA SER A 94 7.32 -10.77 -7.78
C SER A 94 8.84 -10.61 -7.86
N ARG A 95 9.48 -10.23 -6.74
CA ARG A 95 10.95 -10.12 -6.66
C ARG A 95 11.67 -11.42 -6.99
N ALA A 96 11.00 -12.56 -6.78
CA ALA A 96 11.54 -13.89 -7.01
C ALA A 96 11.50 -14.34 -8.48
N ALA A 97 10.74 -13.65 -9.35
CA ALA A 97 10.75 -13.94 -10.77
C ALA A 97 12.14 -13.56 -11.30
N GLY A 98 13.01 -14.56 -11.52
CA GLY A 98 14.40 -14.42 -11.98
C GLY A 98 14.59 -13.81 -13.38
N ARG A 99 13.66 -12.97 -13.84
CA ARG A 99 13.92 -11.93 -14.84
C ARG A 99 14.59 -10.78 -14.08
N GLY A 100 15.82 -10.47 -14.46
CA GLY A 100 16.61 -9.42 -13.81
C GLY A 100 15.79 -8.16 -13.65
N TRP A 101 15.52 -7.79 -12.40
CA TRP A 101 15.15 -6.44 -12.02
C TRP A 101 16.30 -5.56 -12.47
N ASP A 102 16.11 -4.85 -13.58
CA ASP A 102 17.12 -3.95 -14.09
C ASP A 102 16.97 -2.65 -13.30
N GLU A 103 17.83 -2.44 -12.30
CA GLU A 103 17.88 -1.18 -11.54
C GLU A 103 17.96 0.04 -12.46
N MET A 104 18.46 -0.09 -13.69
CA MET A 104 18.58 1.02 -14.63
C MET A 104 17.30 1.27 -15.46
N LEU A 105 16.38 0.31 -15.55
CA LEU A 105 15.07 0.45 -16.20
C LEU A 105 13.93 0.64 -15.19
N ASP A 106 14.03 -0.03 -14.04
CA ASP A 106 12.98 -0.14 -13.01
C ASP A 106 13.41 0.46 -11.64
N GLY A 107 14.67 0.86 -11.47
CA GLY A 107 15.27 1.17 -10.17
C GLY A 107 15.99 2.51 -10.07
N ALA A 108 15.28 3.60 -10.32
CA ALA A 108 15.58 4.86 -9.62
C ALA A 108 14.35 5.76 -9.67
N THR A 109 13.67 5.90 -8.53
CA THR A 109 12.75 7.00 -8.28
C THR A 109 13.51 8.31 -8.51
N VAL A 110 13.19 9.03 -9.58
CA VAL A 110 13.60 10.42 -9.76
C VAL A 110 12.41 11.29 -9.37
N PRO A 111 12.41 11.98 -8.21
CA PRO A 111 11.46 13.05 -7.98
C PRO A 111 11.59 14.03 -9.15
N ARG A 112 10.50 14.37 -9.85
CA ARG A 112 10.55 15.46 -10.83
C ARG A 112 11.06 16.69 -10.09
N GLN A 113 12.24 17.22 -10.47
CA GLN A 113 12.70 18.50 -9.94
C GLN A 113 11.62 19.53 -10.28
N SER A 114 11.14 20.25 -9.26
CA SER A 114 10.30 21.43 -9.50
C SER A 114 11.02 22.31 -10.53
N PRO A 115 10.35 22.85 -11.56
CA PRO A 115 11.01 23.79 -12.45
C PRO A 115 11.58 24.92 -11.61
N GLY A 116 12.91 24.93 -11.52
CA GLY A 116 13.65 25.86 -10.68
C GLY A 116 13.32 27.28 -11.10
N ASN A 117 12.91 28.07 -10.10
CA ASN A 117 13.18 29.48 -9.99
C ASN A 117 14.53 29.84 -10.62
N GLY A 118 14.51 30.37 -11.84
CA GLY A 118 15.69 30.48 -12.69
C GLY A 118 15.49 31.38 -13.90
N ALA A 119 14.92 32.57 -13.71
CA ALA A 119 15.19 33.72 -14.56
C ALA A 119 14.93 35.01 -13.76
N ARG A 120 16.02 35.67 -13.36
CA ARG A 120 16.02 37.12 -13.12
C ARG A 120 15.91 37.84 -14.46
#